data_AF-A0A924MG25-F1
#
_entry.id   AF-A0A924MG25-F1
#
_cell.length_a   1.000
_cell.length_b   1.000
_cell.length_c   1.000
_cell.angle_alpha   90.00
_cell.angle_beta   90.00
_cell.angle_gamma   90.00
#
_symmetry.space_group_name_H-M   'P 1'
#
loop_
_entity.id
_entity.type
_entity.pdbx_description
1 polymer ?
#
loop_
_entity_poly.entity_id
_entity_poly.type
_entity_poly.pdbx_seq_one_letter_code
_entity_poly.pdbx_strand_id
1 'polypeptide(L)'
;MILPEKQIPVIQSTKLLQYSFALINNPLKAISNIVDTYGDISLLKISKIGSIVFVNHPDYVKHILKDNQDNYSRRKAIKQPGFTGLQNLL
;
A
#
# COMPACT_ATOMS: atom_id res chain seq x y z
N MET A 1 4.64 14.47 17.49
CA MET A 1 4.65 14.94 16.09
C MET A 1 3.41 14.35 15.45
N ILE A 2 2.36 15.16 15.26
CA ILE A 2 1.07 14.74 14.72
C ILE A 2 1.28 14.66 13.20
N LEU A 3 1.14 13.46 12.62
CA LEU A 3 1.20 13.31 11.17
C LEU A 3 0.14 14.23 10.56
N PRO A 4 0.50 15.19 9.69
CA PRO A 4 -0.51 15.98 9.01
C PRO A 4 -1.41 15.00 8.25
N GLU A 5 -2.71 15.31 8.18
CA GLU A 5 -3.77 14.59 7.47
C GLU A 5 -3.52 14.61 5.94
N LYS A 6 -2.35 14.15 5.54
CA LYS A 6 -1.89 14.09 4.16
C LYS A 6 -2.63 12.93 3.53
N GLN A 7 -3.71 13.27 2.85
CA GLN A 7 -4.52 12.34 2.05
C GLN A 7 -3.58 11.38 1.32
N ILE A 8 -3.67 10.09 1.66
CA ILE A 8 -2.80 9.06 1.09
C ILE A 8 -3.02 9.03 -0.42
N PRO A 9 -1.97 9.21 -1.23
CA PRO A 9 -2.13 9.29 -2.68
C PRO A 9 -2.67 7.98 -3.23
N VAL A 10 -3.71 8.09 -4.05
CA VAL A 10 -4.43 6.95 -4.63
C VAL A 10 -3.91 6.65 -6.03
N ILE A 11 -3.36 5.46 -6.21
CA ILE A 11 -2.95 4.94 -7.51
C ILE A 11 -4.16 4.26 -8.17
N GLN A 12 -4.61 4.85 -9.29
CA GLN A 12 -5.73 4.35 -10.06
C GLN A 12 -5.39 3.06 -10.81
N SER A 13 -6.40 2.19 -10.98
CA SER A 13 -6.30 0.87 -11.60
C SER A 13 -5.65 0.87 -12.99
N THR A 14 -5.82 1.93 -13.77
CA THR A 14 -5.25 2.08 -15.11
C THR A 14 -3.73 2.19 -15.08
N LYS A 15 -3.16 2.89 -14.10
CA LYS A 15 -1.71 2.98 -13.88
C LYS A 15 -1.15 1.72 -13.24
N LEU A 16 -1.96 0.98 -12.48
CA LEU A 16 -1.52 -0.27 -11.85
C LEU A 16 -1.08 -1.33 -12.85
N LEU A 17 -1.71 -1.42 -14.03
CA LEU A 17 -1.27 -2.33 -15.11
C LEU A 17 0.15 -2.00 -15.57
N GLN A 18 0.44 -0.72 -15.79
CA GLN A 18 1.79 -0.28 -16.18
C GLN A 18 2.82 -0.62 -15.11
N TYR A 19 2.49 -0.40 -13.83
CA TYR A 19 3.36 -0.77 -12.73
C TYR A 19 3.51 -2.28 -12.56
N SER A 20 2.49 -3.10 -12.86
CA SER A 20 2.62 -4.56 -12.78
C SER A 20 3.56 -5.09 -13.86
N PHE A 21 3.47 -4.60 -15.10
CA PHE A 21 4.46 -4.92 -16.12
C PHE A 21 5.87 -4.45 -15.73
N ALA A 22 6.00 -3.25 -15.19
CA ALA A 22 7.29 -2.73 -14.73
C ALA A 22 7.88 -3.55 -13.57
N LEU A 23 7.06 -4.01 -12.63
CA LEU A 23 7.48 -4.84 -11.49
C LEU A 23 8.02 -6.20 -11.93
N ILE A 24 7.44 -6.81 -12.97
CA ILE A 24 7.93 -8.08 -13.54
C ILE A 24 9.31 -7.89 -14.18
N ASN A 25 9.51 -6.79 -14.90
CA ASN A 25 10.73 -6.55 -15.66
C ASN A 25 11.89 -6.03 -14.78
N ASN A 26 11.63 -5.07 -13.90
CA ASN A 26 12.62 -4.50 -13.00
C ASN A 26 11.95 -3.99 -11.72
N PRO A 27 11.84 -4.83 -10.69
CA PRO A 27 11.04 -4.54 -9.50
C PRO A 27 11.57 -3.35 -8.70
N LEU A 28 12.89 -3.24 -8.54
CA LEU A 28 13.49 -2.14 -7.77
C LEU A 28 13.27 -0.80 -8.45
N LYS A 29 13.44 -0.73 -9.77
CA LYS A 29 13.18 0.51 -10.53
C LYS A 29 11.70 0.90 -10.51
N ALA A 30 10.81 -0.08 -10.63
CA ALA A 30 9.37 0.16 -10.54
C ALA A 30 8.95 0.68 -9.15
N ILE A 31 9.50 0.09 -8.08
CA ILE A 31 9.27 0.54 -6.70
C ILE A 31 9.80 1.96 -6.51
N SER A 32 11.03 2.25 -6.95
CA SER A 32 11.61 3.60 -6.88
C SER A 32 10.68 4.62 -7.56
N ASN A 33 10.23 4.33 -8.78
CA ASN A 33 9.32 5.22 -9.50
C ASN A 33 7.99 5.44 -8.76
N ILE A 34 7.45 4.42 -8.10
CA ILE A 34 6.22 4.54 -7.30
C ILE A 34 6.46 5.46 -6.11
N VAL A 35 7.57 5.27 -5.40
CA VAL A 35 7.97 6.10 -4.25
C VAL A 35 8.24 7.54 -4.67
N ASP A 36 8.94 7.75 -5.78
CA ASP A 36 9.23 9.10 -6.30
C ASP A 36 7.95 9.83 -6.72
N THR A 37 6.95 9.09 -7.23
CA THR A 37 5.70 9.69 -7.72
C THR A 37 4.65 9.89 -6.63
N TYR A 38 4.51 8.94 -5.71
CA TYR A 38 3.41 8.91 -4.72
C TYR A 38 3.92 8.94 -3.27
N GLY A 39 5.22 8.90 -3.04
CA GLY A 39 5.80 8.86 -1.70
C GLY A 39 5.81 7.46 -1.07
N ASP A 40 6.29 7.41 0.16
CA ASP A 40 6.51 6.15 0.89
C ASP A 40 5.24 5.43 1.35
N ILE A 41 4.08 6.08 1.29
CA ILE A 41 2.77 5.49 1.59
C ILE A 41 1.83 5.83 0.43
N SER A 42 1.24 4.82 -0.20
CA SER A 42 0.25 5.02 -1.26
C SER A 42 -0.84 3.95 -1.25
N LEU A 43 -2.02 4.29 -1.76
CA LEU A 43 -3.19 3.40 -1.82
C LEU A 43 -3.41 2.92 -3.25
N LEU A 44 -3.27 1.62 -3.49
CA LEU A 44 -3.59 0.98 -4.75
C LEU A 44 -5.06 0.54 -4.73
N LYS A 45 -5.91 1.18 -5.53
CA LYS A 45 -7.29 0.73 -5.71
C LYS A 45 -7.36 -0.27 -6.85
N ILE A 46 -7.61 -1.55 -6.52
CA ILE A 46 -7.81 -2.60 -7.51
C ILE A 46 -9.29 -3.02 -7.44
N SER A 47 -10.07 -2.65 -8.45
CA SER A 47 -11.54 -2.79 -8.44
C SER A 47 -12.06 -4.19 -8.06
N LYS A 48 -11.31 -5.26 -8.32
CA LYS A 48 -11.69 -6.67 -8.02
C LYS A 48 -11.03 -7.27 -6.77
N ILE A 49 -10.01 -6.63 -6.21
CA ILE A 49 -9.18 -7.18 -5.12
C ILE A 49 -9.32 -6.34 -3.84
N GLY A 50 -9.85 -5.11 -3.96
CA GLY A 50 -9.96 -4.16 -2.87
C GLY A 50 -8.85 -3.12 -2.93
N SER A 51 -8.64 -2.44 -1.80
CA SER A 51 -7.57 -1.46 -1.68
C SER A 51 -6.35 -2.08 -1.01
N ILE A 52 -5.17 -1.89 -1.58
CA ILE A 52 -3.90 -2.33 -1.03
C ILE A 52 -3.10 -1.09 -0.64
N VAL A 53 -2.57 -1.05 0.58
CA VAL A 53 -1.66 0.02 1.00
C VAL A 53 -0.23 -0.43 0.71
N PHE A 54 0.50 0.37 -0.07
CA PHE A 54 1.92 0.22 -0.30
C PHE A 54 2.70 1.08 0.68
N VAL A 55 3.73 0.50 1.30
CA VAL A 55 4.54 1.11 2.36
C VAL A 55 6.01 0.81 2.11
N ASN A 56 6.86 1.84 2.06
CA ASN A 56 8.29 1.70 1.74
C ASN A 56 9.25 2.24 2.82
N HIS A 57 8.86 3.25 3.59
CA HIS A 57 9.77 3.85 4.59
C HIS A 57 10.07 2.86 5.73
N PRO A 58 11.34 2.72 6.18
CA PRO A 58 11.73 1.75 7.21
C PRO A 58 10.95 1.93 8.52
N ASP A 59 10.66 3.18 8.92
CA ASP A 59 9.88 3.44 10.14
C ASP A 59 8.44 2.92 10.06
N TYR A 60 7.79 3.07 8.90
CA TYR A 60 6.43 2.57 8.69
C TYR A 60 6.41 1.04 8.58
N VAL A 61 7.42 0.47 7.91
CA VAL A 61 7.59 -0.98 7.83
C VAL A 61 7.80 -1.57 9.24
N LYS A 62 8.65 -0.94 10.06
CA LYS A 62 8.84 -1.35 11.46
C LYS A 62 7.55 -1.21 12.26
N HIS A 63 6.83 -0.10 12.11
CA HIS A 63 5.56 0.11 12.79
C HIS A 63 4.57 -1.03 12.53
N ILE A 64 4.44 -1.47 11.27
CA ILE A 64 3.51 -2.53 10.86
C ILE A 64 4.01 -3.92 11.26
N LEU A 65 5.26 -4.23 10.96
CA LEU A 65 5.79 -5.59 11.08
C LEU A 65 6.28 -5.93 12.49
N LYS A 66 6.59 -4.94 13.32
CA LYS A 66 7.17 -5.13 14.66
C LYS A 66 6.36 -4.46 15.74
N ASP A 67 6.15 -3.15 15.65
CA ASP A 67 5.63 -2.38 16.80
C ASP A 67 4.13 -2.59 17.02
N ASN A 68 3.37 -2.93 15.95
CA ASN A 68 1.92 -3.11 15.99
C ASN A 68 1.47 -4.39 15.28
N GLN A 69 2.30 -5.44 15.32
CA GLN A 69 2.06 -6.67 14.57
C GLN A 69 0.67 -7.29 14.87
N ASP A 70 0.17 -7.19 16.10
CA ASP A 70 -1.14 -7.74 16.50
C ASP A 70 -2.32 -7.07 15.76
N ASN A 71 -2.14 -5.86 15.24
CA ASN A 71 -3.14 -5.16 14.43
C ASN A 71 -3.19 -5.67 12.98
N TYR A 72 -2.22 -6.49 12.56
CA TYR A 72 -2.06 -6.97 11.19
C TYR A 72 -2.01 -8.50 11.14
N SER A 73 -2.95 -9.09 10.39
CA SER A 73 -2.93 -10.53 10.16
C SER A 73 -2.17 -10.86 8.87
N ARG A 74 -1.20 -11.78 8.96
CA ARG A 74 -0.60 -12.41 7.78
C ARG A 74 -1.60 -13.39 7.17
N ARG A 75 -2.63 -12.89 6.50
CA ARG A 75 -3.45 -13.71 5.60
C ARG A 75 -2.77 -13.76 4.24
N LYS A 76 -2.64 -14.96 3.64
CA LYS A 76 -2.38 -15.05 2.19
C LYS A 76 -3.45 -14.18 1.52
N ALA A 77 -3.05 -13.31 0.59
CA ALA A 77 -3.95 -12.49 -0.22
C ALA A 77 -4.85 -13.40 -1.07
N ILE A 78 -5.85 -14.02 -0.44
CA ILE A 78 -6.89 -14.83 -1.02
C ILE A 78 -8.16 -14.04 -0.79
N LYS A 79 -8.81 -13.66 -1.91
CA LYS A 79 -10.07 -12.93 -1.99
C LYS A 79 -10.98 -13.21 -0.79
N GLN A 80 -11.20 -12.22 0.05
CA GLN A 80 -12.38 -12.18 0.92
C GLN A 80 -13.24 -11.00 0.48
N PRO A 81 -14.46 -11.25 -0.06
CA PRO A 81 -15.42 -10.19 -0.28
C PRO A 81 -15.85 -9.67 1.11
N GLY A 82 -15.61 -8.39 1.39
CA GLY A 82 -16.19 -7.71 2.56
C GLY A 82 -15.23 -7.21 3.66
N PHE A 83 -13.98 -6.84 3.38
CA PHE A 83 -13.10 -6.28 4.41
C PHE A 83 -13.37 -4.78 4.69
N THR A 84 -14.11 -4.49 5.76
CA THR A 84 -14.40 -3.15 6.33
C THR A 84 -13.38 -2.77 7.44
N GLY A 85 -12.10 -2.73 7.10
CA GLY A 85 -11.01 -2.43 8.06
C GLY A 85 -10.50 -0.99 8.10
N LEU A 86 -11.07 -0.06 7.33
CA LEU A 86 -10.54 1.33 7.24
C LEU A 86 -11.17 2.31 8.26
N GLN A 87 -11.88 1.81 9.27
CA GLN A 87 -12.66 2.67 10.18
C GLN A 87 -11.90 3.13 11.44
N ASN A 88 -10.71 2.60 11.71
CA ASN A 88 -9.95 2.91 12.94
C ASN A 88 -8.65 3.68 12.67
N LEU A 89 -8.60 4.48 11.61
CA LEU A 89 -7.46 5.34 11.25
C LEU A 89 -7.89 6.82 11.14
N LEU A 90 -8.77 7.25 12.04
CA LEU A 90 -9.09 8.65 12.35
C LEU A 90 -9.04 8.85 13.86
#